data_AF-A0A1I5NRQ6-F1
#
_entry.id   AF-A0A1I5NRQ6-F1
#
_cell.length_a   1.000
_cell.length_b   1.000
_cell.length_c   1.000
_cell.angle_alpha   90.00
_cell.angle_beta   90.00
_cell.angle_gamma   90.00
#
_symmetry.space_group_name_H-M   'P 1'
#
loop_
_entity.id
_entity.type
_entity.pdbx_description
1 polymer ?
#
loop_
_entity_poly.entity_id
_entity_poly.type
_entity_poly.pdbx_seq_one_letter_code
_entity_poly.pdbx_strand_id
1 'polypeptide(L)'
;MRNKRFLFTLLAIAITGFATPWLVPQAWLSYILVTCIVLGLVWGVLSANSARGGELGPGLGALSWLVLGTERPAAEVADRRALALFWTTVLYAGSFCVGAFAAVLA
;
A
#
# COMPACT_ATOMS: atom_id res chain seq x y z
N MET A 1 9.96 10.35 22.27
CA MET A 1 8.76 9.50 22.51
C MET A 1 7.92 9.18 21.25
N ARG A 2 7.94 10.01 20.19
CA ARG A 2 7.11 9.84 18.97
C ARG A 2 7.43 8.58 18.13
N ASN A 3 8.68 8.12 18.15
CA ASN A 3 9.13 6.99 17.32
C ASN A 3 8.61 5.62 17.79
N LYS A 4 8.45 5.43 19.12
CA LYS A 4 7.99 4.15 19.69
C LYS A 4 6.52 3.85 19.37
N ARG A 5 5.67 4.88 19.35
CA ARG A 5 4.23 4.73 19.03
C ARG A 5 4.03 4.33 17.57
N PHE A 6 4.77 4.96 16.65
CA PHE A 6 4.69 4.64 15.23
C PHE A 6 5.18 3.21 14.93
N LEU A 7 6.31 2.82 15.52
CA LEU A 7 6.82 1.45 15.42
C LEU A 7 5.80 0.42 15.94
N PHE A 8 5.18 0.72 17.08
CA PHE A 8 4.16 -0.14 17.68
C PHE A 8 2.94 -0.30 16.77
N THR A 9 2.48 0.79 16.14
CA THR A 9 1.36 0.74 15.18
C THR A 9 1.70 -0.12 13.95
N LEU A 10 2.90 0.03 13.38
CA LEU A 10 3.33 -0.79 12.24
C LEU A 10 3.42 -2.27 12.61
N LEU A 11 4.00 -2.59 13.78
CA LEU A 11 4.06 -3.95 14.29
C LEU A 11 2.67 -4.54 14.52
N ALA A 12 1.77 -3.77 15.13
CA ALA A 12 0.40 -4.21 15.37
C ALA A 12 -0.31 -4.56 14.05
N ILE A 13 -0.16 -3.72 13.01
CA ILE A 13 -0.74 -3.95 11.67
C ILE A 13 -0.14 -5.20 11.03
N ALA A 14 1.18 -5.39 11.11
CA ALA A 14 1.85 -6.55 10.55
C ALA A 14 1.41 -7.85 11.25
N ILE A 15 1.34 -7.85 12.58
CA ILE A 15 0.91 -9.00 13.38
C ILE A 15 -0.55 -9.33 13.10
N THR A 16 -1.43 -8.33 13.03
CA THR A 16 -2.84 -8.56 12.68
C THR A 16 -2.98 -9.11 11.26
N GLY A 17 -2.25 -8.57 10.29
CA GLY A 17 -2.21 -9.12 8.93
C GLY A 17 -1.80 -10.59 8.92
N PHE A 18 -0.70 -10.93 9.59
CA PHE A 18 -0.19 -12.29 9.66
C PHE A 18 -1.11 -13.28 10.38
N ALA A 19 -1.78 -12.86 11.46
CA ALA A 19 -2.64 -13.72 12.26
C ALA A 19 -4.02 -13.93 11.63
N THR A 20 -4.53 -12.96 10.84
CA THR A 20 -5.88 -13.02 10.26
C THR A 20 -6.19 -14.32 9.50
N PRO A 21 -5.29 -14.86 8.65
CA PRO A 21 -5.51 -16.11 7.94
C PRO A 21 -5.78 -17.34 8.81
N TRP A 22 -5.31 -17.32 10.06
CA TRP A 22 -5.52 -18.40 11.03
C TRP A 22 -6.88 -18.32 11.73
N LEU A 23 -7.53 -17.16 11.68
CA LEU A 23 -8.78 -16.87 12.38
C LEU A 23 -10.01 -16.96 11.46
N VAL A 24 -9.80 -16.98 10.14
CA VAL A 24 -10.87 -16.93 9.14
C VAL A 24 -10.93 -18.23 8.34
N PRO A 25 -12.12 -18.62 7.84
CA PRO A 25 -12.24 -19.76 6.93
C PRO A 25 -11.38 -19.56 5.67
N GLN A 26 -10.75 -20.63 5.18
CA GLN A 26 -9.88 -20.58 3.99
C GLN A 26 -10.59 -20.00 2.75
N ALA A 27 -11.89 -20.26 2.60
CA ALA A 27 -12.71 -19.72 1.51
C ALA A 27 -12.78 -18.17 1.52
N TRP A 28 -12.48 -17.53 2.64
CA TRP A 28 -12.56 -16.07 2.79
C TRP A 28 -11.24 -15.36 2.49
N LEU A 29 -10.14 -16.10 2.38
CA LEU A 29 -8.82 -15.51 2.17
C LEU A 29 -8.74 -14.72 0.86
N SER A 30 -9.36 -15.23 -0.20
CA SER A 30 -9.44 -14.54 -1.50
C SER A 30 -10.21 -13.22 -1.40
N TYR A 31 -11.36 -13.20 -0.71
CA TYR A 31 -12.14 -11.98 -0.52
C TYR A 31 -11.38 -10.91 0.28
N ILE A 32 -10.64 -11.32 1.32
CA ILE A 32 -9.80 -10.41 2.11
C ILE A 32 -8.66 -9.84 1.25
N LEU A 33 -8.01 -10.67 0.45
CA LEU A 33 -6.96 -10.25 -0.47
C LEU A 33 -7.48 -9.21 -1.49
N VAL A 34 -8.62 -9.50 -2.13
CA VAL A 34 -9.26 -8.60 -3.09
C VAL A 34 -9.62 -7.28 -2.42
N THR A 35 -10.15 -7.32 -1.20
CA THR A 35 -10.48 -6.11 -0.43
C THR A 35 -9.24 -5.27 -0.15
N CYS A 36 -8.12 -5.90 0.20
CA CYS A 36 -6.85 -5.22 0.42
C CYS A 36 -6.32 -4.57 -0.86
N ILE A 37 -6.44 -5.24 -2.01
CA ILE A 37 -6.07 -4.69 -3.32
C ILE A 37 -6.95 -3.48 -3.66
N VAL A 38 -8.27 -3.59 -3.50
CA VAL A 38 -9.21 -2.50 -3.77
C VAL A 38 -8.92 -1.30 -2.87
N LEU A 39 -8.76 -1.51 -1.56
CA LEU A 39 -8.41 -0.42 -0.64
C LEU A 39 -7.05 0.19 -0.98
N GLY A 40 -6.04 -0.63 -1.28
CA GLY A 40 -4.73 -0.17 -1.73
C GLY A 40 -4.84 0.70 -2.99
N LEU A 41 -5.64 0.31 -3.97
CA LEU A 41 -5.90 1.10 -5.17
C LEU A 41 -6.62 2.41 -4.83
N VAL A 42 -7.65 2.40 -3.98
CA VAL A 42 -8.37 3.61 -3.57
C VAL A 42 -7.41 4.60 -2.91
N TRP A 43 -6.63 4.17 -1.91
CA TRP A 43 -5.68 5.05 -1.23
C TRP A 43 -4.54 5.50 -2.15
N GLY A 44 -4.08 4.62 -3.02
CA GLY A 44 -3.06 4.91 -4.03
C GLY A 44 -3.52 5.97 -5.03
N VAL A 45 -4.75 5.86 -5.55
CA VAL A 45 -5.34 6.84 -6.46
C VAL A 45 -5.56 8.17 -5.78
N LEU A 46 -6.10 8.18 -4.56
CA LEU A 46 -6.25 9.43 -3.78
C LEU A 46 -4.90 10.11 -3.53
N SER A 47 -3.88 9.33 -3.17
CA SER A 47 -2.50 9.79 -3.01
C SER A 47 -1.94 10.36 -4.32
N ALA A 48 -2.09 9.64 -5.44
CA ALA A 48 -1.60 10.06 -6.75
C ALA A 48 -2.29 11.33 -7.27
N ASN A 49 -3.62 11.43 -7.10
CA ASN A 49 -4.38 12.62 -7.48
C ASN A 49 -4.04 13.84 -6.64
N SER A 50 -3.56 13.64 -5.41
CA SER A 50 -3.08 14.74 -4.57
C SER A 50 -1.70 15.27 -4.97
N ALA A 51 -0.99 14.59 -5.88
CA ALA A 51 0.38 14.93 -6.21
C ALA A 51 0.47 16.28 -6.95
N ARG A 52 1.40 17.13 -6.51
CA ARG A 52 1.61 18.49 -7.03
C ARG A 52 3.03 18.67 -7.53
N GLY A 53 3.18 19.54 -8.53
CA GLY A 53 4.48 19.87 -9.13
C GLY A 53 5.01 18.75 -10.05
N GLY A 54 6.31 18.81 -10.34
CA GLY A 54 6.99 17.79 -11.14
C GLY A 54 6.72 17.85 -12.64
N GLU A 55 6.21 18.98 -13.16
CA GLU A 55 6.04 19.18 -14.60
C GLU A 55 7.43 19.21 -15.27
N LEU A 56 7.66 18.22 -16.13
CA LEU A 56 8.83 18.17 -16.98
C LEU A 56 8.51 18.84 -18.32
N GLY A 57 9.54 19.44 -18.94
CA GLY A 57 9.42 19.90 -20.33
C GLY A 57 9.04 18.73 -21.26
N PRO A 58 8.37 19.01 -22.39
CA PRO A 58 7.70 18.00 -23.22
C PRO A 58 8.59 16.82 -23.67
N GLY A 59 9.89 17.05 -23.89
CA GLY A 59 10.84 15.99 -24.25
C GLY A 59 11.26 15.08 -23.07
N LEU A 60 11.38 15.64 -21.86
CA LEU A 60 11.70 14.87 -20.65
C LEU A 60 10.45 14.15 -20.11
N GLY A 61 9.26 14.74 -20.29
CA GLY A 61 7.98 14.12 -19.96
C GLY A 61 7.77 12.81 -20.71
N ALA A 62 7.99 12.81 -22.03
CA ALA A 62 7.85 11.60 -22.87
C ALA A 62 8.81 10.48 -22.46
N LEU A 63 10.08 10.80 -22.15
CA LEU A 63 11.05 9.83 -21.65
C LEU A 63 10.68 9.32 -20.25
N SER A 64 10.22 10.20 -19.35
CA SER A 64 9.78 9.79 -18.02
C SER A 64 8.56 8.89 -18.07
N TRP A 65 7.64 9.10 -19.01
CA TRP A 65 6.49 8.21 -19.21
C TRP A 65 6.92 6.83 -19.70
N LEU A 66 7.85 6.79 -20.64
CA LEU A 66 8.36 5.54 -21.19
C LEU A 66 9.09 4.67 -20.15
N VAL A 67 9.81 5.31 -19.21
CA VAL A 67 10.61 4.59 -18.21
C VAL A 67 9.83 4.33 -16.91
N LEU A 68 9.05 5.32 -16.44
CA LEU A 68 8.42 5.30 -15.12
C LEU A 68 6.88 5.25 -15.19
N GLY A 69 6.30 5.36 -16.39
CA GLY A 69 4.84 5.38 -16.56
C GLY A 69 4.16 6.65 -16.05
N THR A 70 4.90 7.74 -15.85
CA THR A 70 4.36 9.00 -15.34
C THR A 70 4.99 10.22 -16.01
N GLU A 71 4.16 11.23 -16.33
CA GLU A 71 4.62 12.53 -16.86
C GLU A 71 5.16 13.44 -15.75
N ARG A 72 4.97 13.04 -14.49
CA ARG A 72 5.34 13.82 -13.31
C ARG A 72 6.21 12.99 -12.34
N PRO A 73 7.43 12.61 -12.74
CA PRO A 73 8.28 11.73 -11.92
C PRO A 73 8.77 12.40 -10.64
N ALA A 74 8.76 13.75 -10.58
CA ALA A 74 9.15 14.52 -9.40
C ALA A 74 7.94 15.12 -8.65
N ALA A 75 6.71 14.70 -8.96
CA ALA A 75 5.56 15.20 -8.22
C ALA A 75 5.58 14.72 -6.77
N GLU A 76 5.43 15.66 -5.84
CA GLU A 76 5.32 15.34 -4.44
C GLU A 76 3.87 15.08 -4.08
N VAL A 77 3.62 13.96 -3.38
CA VAL A 77 2.30 13.62 -2.85
C VAL A 77 1.94 14.61 -1.74
N ALA A 78 0.92 15.44 -1.97
CA ALA A 78 0.49 16.44 -1.00
C ALA A 78 -0.32 15.80 0.15
N ASP A 79 -1.14 14.78 -0.14
CA ASP A 79 -1.93 14.08 0.88
C ASP A 79 -1.12 12.96 1.56
N ARG A 80 -0.42 13.35 2.63
CA ARG A 80 0.33 12.43 3.48
C ARG A 80 -0.55 11.40 4.19
N ARG A 81 -1.85 11.65 4.37
CA ARG A 81 -2.76 10.71 5.04
C ARG A 81 -3.15 9.59 4.09
N ALA A 82 -3.53 9.92 2.85
CA ALA A 82 -3.81 8.92 1.82
C ALA A 82 -2.57 8.02 1.57
N LEU A 83 -1.38 8.64 1.51
CA LEU A 83 -0.12 7.90 1.38
C LEU A 83 0.16 6.98 2.58
N ALA A 84 -0.08 7.45 3.80
CA ALA A 84 0.07 6.62 4.99
C ALA A 84 -0.92 5.44 4.98
N LEU A 85 -2.18 5.67 4.63
CA LEU A 85 -3.21 4.63 4.53
C LEU A 85 -2.87 3.59 3.45
N PHE A 86 -2.35 4.05 2.31
CA PHE A 86 -1.82 3.18 1.26
C PHE A 86 -0.75 2.25 1.82
N TRP A 87 0.30 2.79 2.43
CA TRP A 87 1.39 1.99 2.99
C TRP A 87 0.95 1.07 4.12
N THR A 88 0.02 1.48 4.98
CA THR A 88 -0.53 0.59 6.00
C THR A 88 -1.32 -0.57 5.39
N THR A 89 -2.04 -0.31 4.28
CA THR A 89 -2.78 -1.36 3.56
C THR A 89 -1.82 -2.34 2.90
N VAL A 90 -0.75 -1.83 2.28
CA VAL A 90 0.32 -2.66 1.70
C VAL A 90 1.00 -3.51 2.77
N LEU A 91 1.31 -2.92 3.93
CA LEU A 91 1.92 -3.66 5.04
C LEU A 91 1.01 -4.78 5.54
N TYR A 92 -0.27 -4.46 5.79
CA TYR A 92 -1.25 -5.46 6.21
C TYR A 92 -1.39 -6.58 5.16
N ALA A 93 -1.57 -6.22 3.89
CA ALA A 93 -1.73 -7.17 2.79
C ALA A 93 -0.49 -8.07 2.63
N GLY A 94 0.71 -7.50 2.72
CA GLY A 94 1.96 -8.25 2.68
C GLY A 94 2.06 -9.25 3.83
N SER A 95 1.81 -8.81 5.06
CA SER A 95 1.79 -9.71 6.22
C SER A 95 0.69 -10.77 6.13
N PHE A 96 -0.49 -10.42 5.60
CA PHE A 96 -1.59 -11.33 5.34
C PHE A 96 -1.21 -12.41 4.34
N CYS A 97 -0.55 -12.07 3.23
CA CYS A 97 -0.07 -13.05 2.26
C CYS A 97 0.90 -14.06 2.89
N VAL A 98 1.83 -13.57 3.72
CA VAL A 98 2.79 -14.44 4.43
C VAL A 98 2.06 -15.34 5.44
N GLY A 99 1.12 -14.78 6.20
CA GLY A 99 0.30 -15.54 7.15
C GLY A 99 -0.58 -16.59 6.47
N ALA A 100 -1.15 -16.26 5.30
CA ALA A 100 -2.01 -17.15 4.53
C ALA A 100 -1.21 -18.29 3.94
N PHE A 101 -0.01 -18.01 3.43
CA PHE A 101 0.92 -19.04 2.98
C PHE A 101 1.29 -20.00 4.12
N ALA A 102 1.61 -19.46 5.31
CA ALA A 102 1.91 -20.27 6.48
C ALA A 102 0.71 -21.12 6.95
N ALA A 103 -0.50 -20.55 6.96
CA ALA A 103 -1.73 -21.21 7.40
C ALA A 103 -2.21 -22.31 6.44
N VAL A 104 -1.90 -22.20 5.14
CA VAL A 104 -2.24 -23.23 4.15
C VAL A 104 -1.26 -24.41 4.19
N LEU A 105 -0.02 -24.19 4.64
CA LEU A 105 1.01 -25.22 4.76
C LEU A 105 1.01 -25.97 6.10
N ALA A 106 0.29 -25.46 7.10
CA ALA A 106 0.18 -26.05 8.44
C ALA A 106 -1.00 -27.04 8.51
#